data_AF-A0A4V3IA48-F1
#
_entry.id   AF-A0A4V3IA48-F1
#
_cell.length_a   1.000
_cell.length_b   1.000
_cell.length_c   1.000
_cell.angle_alpha   90.00
_cell.angle_beta   90.00
_cell.angle_gamma   90.00
#
_symmetry.space_group_name_H-M   'P 1'
#
loop_
_entity.id
_entity.type
_entity.pdbx_description
1 polymer ?
#
loop_
_entity_poly.entity_id
_entity_poly.type
_entity_poly.pdbx_seq_one_letter_code
_entity_poly.pdbx_strand_id
1 'polypeptide(L)' 'MATLRFFAGAAEAAQTETATLEAGTIGELRAELGERYGNEFVRVLRLCSLLVNGTRATDDAVPLAPTDAVDVLPPFAGG' A
#
# COMPACT_ATOMS: atom_id res chain seq x y z
N MET A 1 -1.95 -13.49 4.73
CA MET A 1 -1.67 -12.08 5.04
C MET A 1 -0.52 -11.59 4.18
N ALA A 2 -0.82 -10.76 3.19
CA ALA A 2 0.22 -10.13 2.37
C ALA A 2 1.07 -9.16 3.22
N THR A 3 2.33 -9.00 2.87
CA THR A 3 3.27 -8.12 3.59
C THR A 3 3.36 -6.78 2.88
N LEU A 4 3.10 -5.69 3.59
CA LEU A 4 3.24 -4.33 3.08
C LEU A 4 4.50 -3.67 3.59
N ARG A 5 5.11 -2.88 2.72
CA ARG A 5 6.30 -2.08 3.02
C ARG A 5 6.03 -0.65 2.61
N PHE A 6 6.06 0.26 3.56
CA PHE A 6 5.84 1.68 3.33
C PHE A 6 7.18 2.39 3.21
N PHE A 7 7.27 3.33 2.28
CA PHE A 7 8.49 4.09 2.03
C PHE A 7 8.25 5.59 2.20
N ALA A 8 9.25 6.31 2.72
CA ALA A 8 9.25 7.77 2.86
C ALA A 8 7.92 8.31 3.46
N GLY A 9 7.27 9.26 2.79
CA GLY A 9 6.03 9.87 3.29
C GLY A 9 4.86 8.89 3.50
N ALA A 10 4.88 7.71 2.87
CA ALA A 10 3.89 6.66 3.16
C ALA A 10 4.15 6.00 4.53
N ALA A 11 5.41 5.80 4.91
CA ALA A 11 5.78 5.25 6.21
C ALA A 11 5.47 6.26 7.34
N GLU A 12 5.71 7.55 7.09
CA GLU A 12 5.34 8.61 8.03
C GLU A 12 3.83 8.69 8.23
N ALA A 13 3.05 8.62 7.14
CA ALA A 13 1.59 8.62 7.21
C ALA A 13 1.02 7.35 7.89
N ALA A 14 1.66 6.19 7.68
CA ALA A 14 1.28 4.94 8.33
C ALA A 14 1.80 4.83 9.78
N GLN A 15 2.73 5.69 10.18
CA GLN A 15 3.51 5.60 11.42
C GLN A 15 4.19 4.24 11.63
N THR A 16 4.46 3.53 10.53
CA THR A 16 5.13 2.23 10.50
C THR A 16 5.78 2.03 9.13
N GLU A 17 6.87 1.28 9.09
CA GLU A 17 7.57 0.92 7.85
C GLU A 17 7.01 -0.36 7.22
N THR A 18 6.35 -1.20 8.02
CA THR A 18 5.76 -2.46 7.55
C THR A 18 4.40 -2.73 8.19
N ALA A 19 3.57 -3.47 7.47
CA ALA A 19 2.31 -4.00 8.00
C ALA A 19 1.98 -5.33 7.33
N THR A 20 1.14 -6.12 7.99
CA THR A 20 0.52 -7.31 7.42
C THR A 20 -0.98 -7.16 7.50
N LEU A 21 -1.66 -7.50 6.41
CA LEU A 21 -3.12 -7.55 6.34
C LEU A 21 -3.57 -8.62 5.33
N GLU A 22 -4.82 -9.02 5.46
CA GLU A 22 -5.45 -10.00 4.58
C GLU A 22 -6.30 -9.26 3.55
N ALA A 23 -5.99 -9.46 2.27
CA ALA A 23 -6.72 -8.91 1.15
C ALA A 23 -6.56 -9.85 -0.05
N GLY A 24 -7.63 -10.04 -0.83
CA GLY A 24 -7.58 -10.84 -2.06
C GLY A 24 -7.20 -10.01 -3.29
N THR A 25 -7.27 -8.68 -3.19
CA THR A 25 -7.01 -7.73 -4.28
C THR A 25 -6.40 -6.44 -3.78
N ILE A 26 -5.86 -5.62 -4.69
CA ILE A 26 -5.38 -4.28 -4.38
C ILE A 26 -6.50 -3.36 -3.91
N GLY A 27 -7.70 -3.47 -4.47
CA GLY A 27 -8.87 -2.70 -4.03
C GLY A 27 -9.24 -2.98 -2.58
N GLU A 28 -9.30 -4.26 -2.20
CA GLU A 28 -9.54 -4.66 -0.81
C GLU A 28 -8.43 -4.15 0.12
N LEU A 29 -7.15 -4.30 -0.29
CA LEU A 29 -6.02 -3.79 0.47
C LEU A 29 -6.12 -2.27 0.72
N ARG A 30 -6.53 -1.48 -0.28
CA ARG A 30 -6.74 -0.04 -0.10
C ARG A 30 -7.87 0.29 0.87
N ALA A 31 -8.97 -0.47 0.82
CA ALA A 31 -10.10 -0.29 1.73
C ALA A 31 -9.68 -0.57 3.18
N GLU A 32 -9.03 -1.71 3.41
CA GLU A 32 -8.52 -2.12 4.74
C GLU A 32 -7.51 -1.10 5.30
N LEU A 33 -6.60 -0.61 4.44
CA LEU A 33 -5.66 0.44 4.83
C LEU A 33 -6.36 1.74 5.21
N GLY A 34 -7.46 2.09 4.52
CA GLY A 34 -8.26 3.25 4.83
C GLY A 34 -8.98 3.14 6.17
N GLU A 35 -9.51 1.96 6.49
CA GLU A 35 -10.13 1.70 7.79
C GLU A 35 -9.09 1.71 8.93
N ARG A 36 -7.89 1.17 8.67
CA ARG A 36 -6.83 1.04 9.68
C ARG A 36 -6.09 2.34 9.99
N TYR A 37 -5.75 3.13 8.96
CA TYR A 37 -4.92 4.33 9.10
C TYR A 37 -5.69 5.65 8.92
N GLY A 38 -6.95 5.56 8.51
CA GLY A 38 -7.84 6.71 8.37
C GLY A 38 -7.66 7.52 7.08
N ASN A 39 -8.48 8.57 6.97
CA ASN A 39 -8.70 9.29 5.71
C ASN A 39 -7.48 10.10 5.21
N GLU A 40 -6.61 10.54 6.12
CA GLU A 40 -5.35 11.22 5.77
C GLU A 40 -4.40 10.27 5.04
N PHE A 41 -4.26 9.03 5.53
CA PHE A 41 -3.46 8.00 4.88
C PHE A 41 -3.99 7.63 3.50
N VAL A 42 -5.32 7.51 3.35
CA VAL A 42 -5.97 7.27 2.04
C VAL A 42 -5.58 8.35 1.02
N ARG A 43 -5.47 9.60 1.46
CA ARG A 43 -5.07 10.72 0.61
C ARG A 43 -3.64 10.55 0.08
N VAL A 44 -2.72 10.11 0.93
CA VAL A 44 -1.34 9.80 0.54
C VAL A 44 -1.30 8.57 -0.36
N LEU A 45 -1.99 7.49 0.01
CA LEU A 45 -2.07 6.22 -0.71
C LEU A 45 -2.59 6.38 -2.15
N ARG A 46 -3.45 7.37 -2.41
CA ARG A 46 -3.95 7.72 -3.75
C ARG A 46 -2.87 8.30 -4.66
N LEU A 47 -1.84 8.92 -4.09
CA LEU A 47 -0.70 9.46 -4.82
C LEU A 47 0.43 8.41 -4.94
N CYS A 48 0.47 7.44 -4.04
CA CYS A 48 1.43 6.35 -4.05
C CYS A 48 1.22 5.37 -5.20
N SER A 49 2.33 4.85 -5.72
CA SER A 49 2.36 3.64 -6.56
C SER A 49 2.48 2.40 -5.67
N LEU A 50 1.65 1.39 -5.96
CA LEU A 50 1.69 0.09 -5.30
C LEU A 50 2.43 -0.90 -6.21
N LEU A 51 3.42 -1.61 -5.68
CA LEU A 51 4.15 -2.65 -6.39
C LEU A 51 3.92 -3.99 -5.70
N VAL A 52 3.36 -4.95 -6.40
CA VAL A 52 3.20 -6.33 -5.95
C VAL A 52 4.39 -7.14 -6.44
N ASN A 53 5.24 -7.59 -5.52
CA ASN A 53 6.50 -8.29 -5.80
C ASN A 53 7.37 -7.55 -6.85
N GLY A 54 7.47 -6.22 -6.72
CA GLY A 54 8.22 -5.38 -7.67
C GLY A 54 7.48 -5.06 -8.98
N THR A 55 6.28 -5.59 -9.21
CA THR A 55 5.46 -5.26 -10.39
C THR A 55 4.40 -4.23 -10.02
N ARG A 56 4.33 -3.13 -10.76
CA ARG A 56 3.34 -2.08 -10.49
C ARG A 56 1.91 -2.61 -10.66
N ALA A 57 1.09 -2.45 -9.62
CA ALA A 57 -0.35 -2.66 -9.71
C ALA A 57 -0.96 -1.56 -10.59
N THR A 58 -1.58 -1.97 -11.69
CA THR A 58 -2.20 -1.06 -12.67
C THR A 58 -3.65 -0.70 -12.32
N ASP A 59 -4.33 -1.52 -11.53
CA ASP A 59 -5.73 -1.35 -11.14
C ASP A 59 -6.04 -2.08 -9.82
N ASP A 60 -7.19 -1.77 -9.23
CA ASP A 60 -7.69 -2.39 -7.99
C ASP A 60 -8.09 -3.86 -8.15
N ALA A 61 -8.37 -4.32 -9.38
CA ALA A 61 -8.68 -5.72 -9.69
C ALA A 61 -7.44 -6.64 -9.68
N VAL A 62 -6.23 -6.10 -9.49
CA VAL A 62 -5.01 -6.91 -9.42
C VAL A 62 -5.11 -7.86 -8.22
N PRO A 63 -5.02 -9.19 -8.44
CA PRO A 63 -5.12 -10.17 -7.37
C PRO A 63 -3.90 -10.11 -6.47
N LEU A 64 -4.11 -10.38 -5.18
CA LEU A 64 -3.08 -10.41 -4.16
C LEU A 64 -3.13 -11.76 -3.43
N ALA A 65 -2.00 -12.47 -3.44
CA ALA A 65 -1.83 -13.70 -2.70
C ALA A 65 -1.34 -13.40 -1.27
N PRO A 66 -1.64 -14.29 -0.30
CA PRO A 66 -1.17 -14.13 1.07
C PRO A 66 0.36 -14.21 1.21
N THR A 67 1.07 -14.66 0.18
CA THR A 67 2.55 -14.71 0.13
C THR A 67 3.17 -13.48 -0.54
N ASP A 68 2.36 -12.58 -1.09
CA ASP A 68 2.87 -11.43 -1.82
C ASP A 68 3.40 -10.32 -0.91
N ALA A 69 4.39 -9.61 -1.42
CA ALA A 69 4.87 -8.37 -0.86
C ALA A 69 4.35 -7.16 -1.66
N VAL A 70 3.86 -6.14 -0.97
CA VAL A 70 3.35 -4.90 -1.56
C VAL A 70 4.19 -3.72 -1.09
N ASP A 71 4.92 -3.09 -2.00
CA ASP A 71 5.67 -1.87 -1.73
C ASP A 71 4.79 -0.65 -2.03
N VAL A 72 4.64 0.24 -1.04
CA VAL A 72 3.90 1.49 -1.14
C VAL A 72 4.90 2.62 -1.34
N LEU A 73 5.06 3.03 -2.60
CA LEU A 73 6.01 4.06 -3.01
C LEU A 73 5.28 5.38 -3.21
N PRO A 74 5.42 6.39 -2.33
CA PRO A 74 4.95 7.74 -2.62
C PRO A 74 5.63 8.27 -3.90
N PRO A 75 4.99 9.22 -4.60
CA PRO A 75 5.66 9.88 -5.72
C PRO A 75 6.97 10.46 -5.19
N PHE A 76 8.06 10.26 -5.94
CA PHE A 76 9.37 10.77 -5.56
C PHE A 76 9.24 12.26 -5.23
N ALA A 77 9.29 12.61 -3.94
CA ALA A 77 9.64 13.94 -3.48
C ALA A 77 11.16 14.05 -3.60
N GLY A 78 11.66 13.95 -4.84
CA GLY A 78 13.04 14.27 -5.16
C GLY A 78 13.20 15.79 -5.02
N GLY A 79 13.60 16.22 -3.83
CA GLY A 79 14.22 17.52 -3.61
C GLY A 79 15.70 17.46 -3.96
#